data_AF-A0A164KEM2-F1
#
_entry.id   AF-A0A164KEM2-F1
#
_cell.length_a   1.000
_cell.length_b   1.000
_cell.length_c   1.000
_cell.angle_alpha   90.00
_cell.angle_beta   90.00
_cell.angle_gamma   90.00
#
_symmetry.space_group_name_H-M   'P 1'
#
loop_
_entity.id
_entity.type
_entity.pdbx_description
1 polymer ?
#
loop_
_entity_poly.entity_id
_entity_poly.type
_entity_poly.pdbx_seq_one_letter_code
_entity_poly.pdbx_strand_id
1 'polypeptide(L)' 'MRNTATPIFPGAASLVNSTCSFESFYAKLYANAPAVAWTLDADRERREALEEFFAKSPEERQMTVDSWAA' A
#
# COMPACT_ATOMS: atom_id res chain seq x y z
N MET A 1 23.66 2.27 -9.07
CA MET A 1 22.23 1.96 -9.22
C MET A 1 21.89 0.90 -8.18
N ARG A 2 21.31 1.28 -7.04
CA ARG A 2 20.78 0.29 -6.11
C ARG A 2 19.39 -0.06 -6.61
N ASN A 3 19.29 -1.20 -7.29
CA ASN A 3 18.00 -1.79 -7.58
C ASN A 3 17.50 -2.39 -6.25
N THR A 4 16.56 -1.71 -5.61
CA THR A 4 15.92 -2.05 -4.33
C THR A 4 14.41 -2.11 -4.53
N ALA A 5 13.96 -2.78 -5.58
CA ALA A 5 12.57 -3.10 -5.87
C ALA A 5 11.96 -4.05 -4.81
N THR A 6 12.09 -3.72 -3.52
CA THR A 6 11.21 -4.24 -2.48
C THR A 6 9.96 -3.37 -2.56
N PRO A 7 8.77 -3.93 -2.79
CA PRO A 7 7.54 -3.15 -2.80
C PRO A 7 7.47 -2.27 -1.56
N ILE A 8 7.19 -0.97 -1.76
CA ILE A 8 7.00 -0.03 -0.64
C ILE A 8 5.91 -0.58 0.32
N PHE A 9 4.96 -1.34 -0.23
CA PHE A 9 3.93 -2.06 0.52
C PHE A 9 3.95 -3.56 0.19
N PRO A 10 4.27 -4.43 1.15
CA PRO A 10 4.12 -5.86 1.00
C PRO A 10 2.66 -6.20 0.65
N GLY A 11 2.44 -6.93 -0.46
CA GLY A 11 1.10 -7.31 -0.90
C GLY A 11 0.35 -6.26 -1.75
N ALA A 12 1.00 -5.17 -2.19
CA ALA A 12 0.37 -4.16 -3.03
C ALA A 12 -0.29 -4.70 -4.31
N ALA A 13 0.28 -5.75 -4.91
CA ALA A 13 -0.29 -6.44 -6.07
C ALA A 13 -1.72 -6.96 -5.78
N SER A 14 -1.97 -7.46 -4.57
CA SER A 14 -3.29 -7.92 -4.15
C SER A 14 -4.30 -6.77 -3.94
N LEU A 15 -3.82 -5.52 -3.89
CA LEU A 15 -4.63 -4.33 -3.67
C LEU A 15 -5.00 -3.60 -4.97
N VAL A 16 -4.37 -3.94 -6.10
CA VAL A 16 -4.61 -3.29 -7.41
C VAL A 16 -6.11 -3.27 -7.75
N ASN A 17 -6.74 -4.45 -7.72
CA ASN A 17 -8.17 -4.62 -8.03
C ASN A 17 -9.08 -4.53 -6.80
N SER A 18 -8.56 -4.06 -5.66
CA SER A 18 -9.36 -3.92 -4.45
C SER A 18 -10.42 -2.83 -4.64
N THR A 19 -11.66 -3.17 -4.34
CA THR A 19 -12.80 -2.25 -4.25
C THR A 19 -13.00 -1.69 -2.84
N CYS A 20 -12.16 -2.10 -1.87
CA CYS A 20 -12.22 -1.58 -0.51
C CYS A 20 -11.62 -0.18 -0.45
N SER A 21 -12.20 0.69 0.38
CA SER A 21 -11.58 1.98 0.71
C SER A 21 -10.32 1.79 1.54
N PHE A 22 -9.44 2.79 1.53
CA PHE A 22 -8.25 2.84 2.39
C PHE A 22 -8.61 2.63 3.86
N GLU A 23 -9.63 3.32 4.38
CA GLU A 23 -10.10 3.16 5.76
C GLU A 23 -10.51 1.72 6.10
N SER A 24 -11.21 1.05 5.17
CA SER A 24 -11.64 -0.34 5.36
C SER A 24 -10.45 -1.30 5.39
N PHE A 25 -9.46 -1.05 4.53
CA PHE A 25 -8.19 -1.78 4.55
C PHE A 25 -7.45 -1.52 5.85
N TYR A 26 -7.35 -0.26 6.28
CA TYR A 26 -6.61 0.16 7.47
C TYR A 26 -7.22 -0.41 8.75
N ALA A 27 -8.55 -0.41 8.87
CA ALA A 27 -9.26 -1.05 9.97
C ALA A 27 -9.01 -2.57 10.03
N LYS A 28 -9.03 -3.24 8.87
CA LYS A 28 -8.69 -4.68 8.79
C LYS A 28 -7.22 -4.94 9.13
N LEU A 29 -6.32 -4.05 8.74
CA LEU A 29 -4.90 -4.15 9.09
C LEU A 29 -4.72 -4.05 10.60
N TYR A 30 -5.41 -3.13 11.25
CA TYR A 30 -5.45 -3.01 12.72
C TYR A 30 -5.96 -4.28 13.40
N ALA A 31 -6.99 -4.91 12.84
CA ALA A 31 -7.59 -6.13 13.41
C ALA A 31 -6.70 -7.38 13.23
N ASN A 32 -5.99 -7.49 12.10
CA ASN A 32 -5.25 -8.72 11.74
C ASN A 32 -3.74 -8.61 11.96
N ALA A 33 -3.18 -7.40 11.90
CA ALA A 33 -1.74 -7.13 12.01
C ALA A 33 -1.48 -5.77 12.69
N PRO A 34 -1.86 -5.60 13.97
CA PRO A 34 -1.76 -4.32 14.68
C PRO A 34 -0.35 -3.76 14.74
N ALA A 35 0.69 -4.61 14.82
CA ALA A 35 2.07 -4.16 14.78
C ALA A 35 2.42 -3.44 13.45
N VAL A 36 1.89 -3.91 12.32
CA VAL A 36 2.09 -3.27 11.01
C VAL A 36 1.33 -1.96 10.94
N ALA A 37 0.10 -1.94 11.46
CA ALA A 37 -0.69 -0.71 11.54
C ALA A 37 0.02 0.37 12.39
N TRP A 38 0.58 -0.01 13.54
CA TRP A 38 1.36 0.91 14.37
C TRP A 38 2.62 1.43 13.67
N THR A 39 3.30 0.60 12.88
CA THR A 39 4.44 1.09 12.08
C THR A 39 4.02 2.09 11.00
N LEU A 40 2.83 1.94 10.42
CA LEU A 40 2.28 2.90 9.46
C LEU A 40 1.83 4.19 10.16
N ASP A 41 1.30 4.13 11.38
CA ASP A 41 0.98 5.35 12.12
C ASP A 41 2.22 6.11 12.58
N ALA A 42 3.31 5.40 12.87
CA ALA A 42 4.60 6.02 13.18
C ALA A 42 5.29 6.62 11.93
N ASP A 43 4.93 6.15 10.73
CA ASP A 43 5.48 6.58 9.44
C ASP A 43 4.38 7.23 8.58
N ARG A 44 4.13 8.51 8.87
CA ARG A 44 3.07 9.28 8.23
C ARG A 44 3.24 9.38 6.71
N GLU A 45 4.46 9.54 6.21
CA GLU A 45 4.73 9.62 4.76
C GLU A 45 4.32 8.32 4.07
N ARG A 46 4.67 7.18 4.67
CA ARG A 46 4.28 5.87 4.15
C ARG A 46 2.78 5.63 4.20
N ARG A 47 2.10 6.13 5.24
CA ARG A 47 0.64 6.08 5.35
C ARG A 47 -0.03 6.93 4.26
N GLU A 48 0.42 8.17 4.07
CA GLU A 48 -0.11 9.08 3.04
C GLU A 48 0.10 8.49 1.63
N ALA A 49 1.28 7.93 1.35
CA ALA A 49 1.55 7.25 0.08
C ALA A 49 0.63 6.02 -0.16
N LEU A 50 0.24 5.31 0.91
CA LEU A 50 -0.72 4.21 0.80
C LEU A 50 -2.13 4.71 0.54
N GLU A 51 -2.54 5.79 1.21
CA GLU A 51 -3.83 6.43 0.98
C GLU A 51 -3.95 6.94 -0.46
N GLU A 52 -2.90 7.60 -0.99
CA GLU A 52 -2.81 8.01 -2.38
C GLU A 52 -2.88 6.82 -3.36
N PHE A 53 -2.24 5.70 -3.03
CA PHE A 53 -2.33 4.47 -3.82
C PHE A 53 -3.78 3.97 -3.91
N PHE A 54 -4.55 4.02 -2.82
CA PHE A 54 -5.96 3.67 -2.83
C PHE A 54 -6.84 4.71 -3.55
N ALA A 55 -6.42 5.96 -3.69
CA ALA A 55 -7.15 6.97 -4.46
C ALA A 55 -7.02 6.77 -5.99
N LYS A 56 -5.99 6.06 -6.45
CA LYS A 56 -5.73 5.76 -7.86
C LYS A 56 -6.73 4.77 -8.46
N SER A 57 -6.88 4.80 -9.79
CA SER A 57 -7.60 3.76 -10.54
C SER A 57 -6.86 2.41 -10.46
N PRO A 58 -7.53 1.28 -10.71
CA PRO A 58 -6.86 -0.02 -10.79
C PRO A 58 -5.69 -0.05 -11.78
N GLU A 59 -5.82 0.59 -12.94
CA GLU A 59 -4.76 0.67 -13.95
C GLU A 59 -3.55 1.46 -13.43
N GLU A 60 -3.78 2.60 -12.80
CA GLU A 60 -2.72 3.43 -12.21
C GLU A 60 -2.03 2.73 -11.03
N ARG A 61 -2.77 1.97 -10.23
CA ARG A 61 -2.21 1.11 -9.17
C ARG A 61 -1.33 0.03 -9.76
N GLN A 62 -1.76 -0.62 -10.85
CA GLN A 62 -0.96 -1.64 -11.54
C GLN A 62 0.36 -1.05 -12.05
N MET A 63 0.32 0.12 -12.71
CA MET A 63 1.53 0.83 -13.14
C MET A 63 2.45 1.16 -11.97
N THR A 64 1.89 1.58 -10.84
CA THR A 64 2.64 1.89 -9.62
C THR A 64 3.34 0.63 -9.07
N VAL A 65 2.62 -0.49 -8.98
CA VAL A 65 3.20 -1.79 -8.55
C VAL A 65 4.29 -2.26 -9.53
N ASP A 66 4.05 -2.16 -10.83
CA ASP A 66 5.00 -2.58 -11.86
C ASP A 66 6.28 -1.73 -11.81
N SER A 67 6.16 -0.43 -11.54
CA SER A 67 7.32 0.47 -11.36
C SER A 67 8.16 0.15 -10.12
N TRP A 68 7.60 -0.56 -9.13
CA TRP A 68 8.35 -1.06 -7.98
C TRP A 68 8.99 -2.43 -8.23
N ALA A 69 8.56 -3.15 -9.27
CA ALA A 69 9.09 -4.47 -9.63
C ALA A 69 10.21 -4.41 -10.68
N ALA A 70 10.39 -3.25 -11.33
CA ALA A 70 11.41 -2.97 -12.36
C ALA A 70 12.70 -2.41 -11.73
#